data_AF-A0A351KH58-F1
#
_entry.id   AF-A0A351KH58-F1
#
_cell.length_a   1.000
_cell.length_b   1.000
_cell.length_c   1.000
_cell.angle_alpha   90.00
_cell.angle_beta   90.00
_cell.angle_gamma   90.00
#
_symmetry.space_group_name_H-M   'P 1'
#
loop_
_entity.id
_entity.type
_entity.pdbx_description
1 polymer ?
#
loop_
_entity_poly.entity_id
_entity_poly.type
_entity_poly.pdbx_seq_one_letter_code
_entity_poly.pdbx_strand_id
1 'polypeptide(L)'
;MGEFKVGDIVIRKSYGGDIYFKIIQINKSLEKGQIYILKGTNVRLVADSLGSDLEKPSLDRISSNEEIFNNKVNAAIRKALIARKSSKKVAFRASTILRSESEETSGRPGKVLHIDGDEEYLNVCLKGYSKLKID
;
A
#
# COMPACT_ATOMS: atom_id res chain seq x y z
N MET A 1 -19.88 -18.37 -17.90
CA MET A 1 -19.27 -17.28 -17.10
C MET A 1 -19.05 -17.85 -15.70
N GLY A 2 -17.81 -17.96 -15.25
CA GLY A 2 -17.48 -18.68 -14.01
C GLY A 2 -17.98 -17.94 -12.77
N GLU A 3 -18.57 -18.67 -11.84
CA GLU A 3 -19.06 -18.14 -10.55
C GLU A 3 -17.92 -17.45 -9.77
N PHE A 4 -18.25 -16.42 -9.01
CA PHE A 4 -17.29 -15.73 -8.14
C PHE A 4 -17.11 -16.51 -6.84
N LYS A 5 -15.87 -16.68 -6.41
CA LYS A 5 -15.53 -17.36 -5.16
C LYS A 5 -14.63 -16.49 -4.27
N VAL A 6 -14.64 -16.79 -2.98
CA VAL A 6 -13.71 -16.18 -2.03
C VAL A 6 -12.28 -16.43 -2.51
N GLY A 7 -11.46 -15.39 -2.48
CA GLY A 7 -10.09 -15.38 -2.96
C GLY A 7 -9.91 -14.87 -4.40
N ASP A 8 -10.97 -14.78 -5.20
CA ASP A 8 -10.88 -14.23 -6.55
C ASP A 8 -10.51 -12.75 -6.53
N ILE A 9 -9.69 -12.34 -7.50
CA ILE A 9 -9.41 -10.93 -7.79
C ILE A 9 -10.47 -10.40 -8.74
N VAL A 10 -11.06 -9.27 -8.38
CA VAL A 10 -12.14 -8.62 -9.13
C VAL A 10 -11.94 -7.11 -9.15
N ILE A 11 -12.61 -6.47 -10.11
CA ILE A 11 -12.76 -5.02 -10.21
C ILE A 11 -14.24 -4.66 -10.23
N ARG A 12 -14.57 -3.42 -9.85
CA ARG A 12 -15.96 -2.90 -9.91
C ARG A 12 -16.18 -2.10 -11.18
N LYS A 13 -17.13 -2.51 -12.00
CA LYS A 13 -17.46 -1.86 -13.28
C LYS A 13 -18.02 -0.45 -13.07
N SER A 14 -18.86 -0.27 -12.07
CA SER A 14 -19.48 1.02 -11.71
C SER A 14 -18.47 2.12 -11.34
N TYR A 15 -17.22 1.76 -10.99
CA TYR A 15 -16.13 2.68 -10.66
C TYR A 15 -15.03 2.68 -11.73
N GLY A 16 -15.30 2.15 -12.93
CA GLY A 16 -14.34 2.11 -14.03
C GLY A 16 -13.21 1.09 -13.87
N GLY A 17 -13.26 0.24 -12.85
CA GLY A 17 -12.25 -0.79 -12.59
C GLY A 17 -10.88 -0.23 -12.21
N ASP A 18 -10.88 0.85 -11.43
CA ASP A 18 -9.71 1.58 -10.94
C ASP A 18 -8.98 0.86 -9.80
N ILE A 19 -9.73 0.17 -8.94
CA ILE A 19 -9.22 -0.57 -7.78
C ILE A 19 -9.44 -2.07 -7.96
N TYR A 20 -8.40 -2.83 -7.65
CA TYR A 20 -8.44 -4.28 -7.59
C TYR A 20 -8.80 -4.72 -6.18
N PHE A 21 -9.71 -5.67 -6.09
CA PHE A 21 -10.19 -6.22 -4.85
C PHE A 21 -10.02 -7.73 -4.83
N LYS A 22 -9.83 -8.29 -3.64
CA LYS A 22 -9.99 -9.70 -3.35
C LYS A 22 -11.36 -9.93 -2.71
N ILE A 23 -12.10 -10.92 -3.16
CA ILE A 23 -13.33 -11.34 -2.49
C ILE A 23 -12.94 -12.01 -1.17
N ILE A 24 -13.34 -11.43 -0.04
CA ILE A 24 -13.04 -11.98 1.29
C ILE A 24 -14.21 -12.74 1.89
N GLN A 25 -15.44 -12.43 1.47
CA GLN A 25 -16.65 -13.06 1.98
C GLN A 25 -17.79 -12.94 0.96
N ILE A 26 -18.68 -13.93 0.94
CA ILE A 26 -19.89 -13.94 0.12
C ILE A 26 -21.08 -14.19 1.04
N ASN A 27 -21.97 -13.21 1.14
CA ASN A 27 -23.15 -13.26 1.99
C ASN A 27 -24.40 -13.45 1.12
N LYS A 28 -25.37 -14.20 1.63
CA LYS A 28 -26.69 -14.31 1.02
C LYS A 28 -27.64 -13.33 1.70
N SER A 29 -28.24 -12.44 0.91
CA SER A 29 -29.33 -11.56 1.32
C SER A 29 -30.64 -12.12 0.79
N LEU A 30 -31.69 -12.10 1.63
CA LEU A 30 -33.05 -12.53 1.25
C LEU A 30 -33.66 -11.65 0.16
N GLU A 31 -33.25 -10.37 0.07
CA GLU A 31 -33.83 -9.40 -0.87
C GLU A 31 -32.92 -9.12 -2.09
N LYS A 32 -31.61 -9.09 -1.89
CA LYS A 32 -30.63 -8.63 -2.90
C LYS A 32 -29.81 -9.75 -3.54
N GLY A 33 -30.06 -11.01 -3.17
CA GLY A 33 -29.28 -12.14 -3.63
C GLY A 33 -27.87 -12.20 -2.99
N GLN A 34 -26.84 -12.53 -3.76
CA GLN A 34 -25.47 -12.62 -3.26
C GLN A 34 -24.81 -11.23 -3.17
N ILE A 35 -24.35 -10.87 -1.97
CA ILE A 35 -23.53 -9.70 -1.69
C ILE A 35 -22.10 -10.15 -1.44
N TYR A 36 -21.16 -9.55 -2.16
CA TYR A 36 -19.74 -9.85 -2.10
C TYR A 36 -19.04 -8.79 -1.26
N ILE A 37 -18.29 -9.21 -0.24
CA ILE A 37 -17.43 -8.32 0.53
C ILE A 37 -16.02 -8.37 -0.07
N LEU A 38 -15.50 -7.20 -0.37
CA LEU A 38 -14.32 -6.96 -1.16
C LEU A 38 -13.28 -6.24 -0.30
N LYS A 39 -12.03 -6.70 -0.34
CA LYS A 39 -10.88 -6.03 0.28
C LYS A 39 -9.92 -5.55 -0.81
N GLY A 40 -9.55 -4.27 -0.79
CA GLY A 40 -8.60 -3.70 -1.75
C GLY A 40 -7.25 -4.39 -1.65
N THR A 41 -6.65 -4.75 -2.79
CA THR A 41 -5.37 -5.48 -2.84
C THR A 41 -4.17 -4.59 -2.51
N ASN A 42 -4.26 -3.30 -2.84
CA ASN A 42 -3.15 -2.36 -2.70
C ASN A 42 -3.54 -1.10 -1.90
N VAL A 43 -4.78 -1.02 -1.43
CA VAL A 43 -5.34 0.12 -0.70
C VAL A 43 -6.17 -0.36 0.48
N ARG A 44 -6.24 0.45 1.55
CA ARG A 44 -7.07 0.18 2.73
C ARG A 44 -8.52 0.55 2.43
N LEU A 45 -9.19 -0.34 1.71
CA LEU A 45 -10.59 -0.17 1.31
C LEU A 45 -11.33 -1.49 1.47
N VAL A 46 -12.49 -1.42 2.13
CA VAL A 46 -13.47 -2.49 2.14
C VAL A 46 -14.73 -1.97 1.45
N ALA A 47 -15.30 -2.78 0.59
CA ALA A 47 -16.53 -2.46 -0.12
C ALA A 47 -17.41 -3.69 -0.24
N ASP A 48 -18.71 -3.50 -0.30
CA ASP A 48 -19.66 -4.50 -0.74
C ASP A 48 -20.07 -4.27 -2.20
N SER A 49 -20.43 -5.33 -2.90
CA SER A 49 -21.02 -5.21 -4.24
C SER A 49 -21.86 -6.44 -4.63
N LEU A 50 -22.73 -6.25 -5.62
CA LEU A 50 -23.43 -7.34 -6.28
C LEU A 50 -22.55 -7.96 -7.37
N GLY A 51 -22.74 -9.24 -7.65
CA GLY A 51 -21.99 -9.93 -8.70
C GLY A 51 -22.14 -9.31 -10.10
N SER A 52 -23.24 -8.60 -10.36
CA SER A 52 -23.48 -7.88 -11.62
C SER A 52 -22.54 -6.69 -11.83
N ASP A 53 -21.94 -6.13 -10.78
CA ASP A 53 -20.98 -5.03 -10.83
C ASP A 53 -19.52 -5.53 -10.84
N LEU A 54 -19.31 -6.83 -10.60
CA LEU A 54 -17.98 -7.42 -10.58
C LEU A 54 -17.54 -7.89 -11.97
N GLU A 55 -16.23 -7.79 -12.21
CA GLU A 55 -15.55 -8.36 -13.38
C GLU A 55 -14.24 -9.03 -12.92
N LYS A 56 -13.92 -10.19 -13.50
CA LYS A 56 -12.61 -10.84 -13.29
C LYS A 56 -11.62 -10.31 -14.33
N PRO A 57 -10.62 -9.49 -13.96
CA PRO A 57 -9.59 -9.06 -14.88
C PRO A 57 -8.72 -10.26 -15.32
N SER A 58 -8.06 -10.15 -16.48
CA SER A 58 -7.08 -11.14 -16.92
C SER A 58 -5.84 -11.13 -16.04
N LEU A 59 -5.12 -12.26 -15.99
CA LEU A 59 -3.87 -12.38 -15.23
C LEU A 59 -2.85 -11.31 -15.66
N ASP A 60 -2.71 -11.05 -16.96
CA ASP A 60 -1.80 -10.02 -17.47
C ASP A 60 -2.16 -8.62 -16.97
N ARG A 61 -3.46 -8.31 -16.89
CA ARG A 61 -3.95 -7.02 -16.39
C ARG A 61 -3.68 -6.88 -14.89
N ILE A 62 -3.83 -7.97 -14.12
CA ILE A 62 -3.52 -8.01 -12.68
C ILE A 62 -2.02 -7.75 -12.48
N SER A 63 -1.16 -8.53 -13.14
CA SER A 63 0.30 -8.41 -13.04
C SER A 63 0.79 -7.02 -13.43
N SER A 64 0.28 -6.47 -14.54
CA SER A 64 0.64 -5.12 -14.99
C SER A 64 0.25 -4.05 -13.98
N ASN A 65 -0.94 -4.17 -13.38
CA ASN A 65 -1.40 -3.22 -12.36
C ASN A 65 -0.51 -3.28 -11.10
N GLU A 66 -0.15 -4.48 -10.66
CA GLU A 66 0.74 -4.68 -9.51
C GLU A 66 2.12 -4.08 -9.78
N GLU A 67 2.67 -4.25 -10.98
CA GLU A 67 3.94 -3.65 -11.38
C GLU A 67 3.88 -2.11 -11.35
N ILE A 68 2.84 -1.52 -11.94
CA ILE A 68 2.62 -0.07 -11.96
C ILE A 68 2.52 0.47 -10.53
N PHE A 69 1.77 -0.20 -9.65
CA PHE A 69 1.64 0.19 -8.25
C PHE A 69 2.98 0.14 -7.52
N ASN A 70 3.72 -0.97 -7.65
CA ASN A 70 5.03 -1.16 -7.04
C ASN A 70 6.04 -0.12 -7.53
N ASN A 71 6.01 0.24 -8.81
CA ASN A 71 6.84 1.29 -9.39
C ASN A 71 6.55 2.66 -8.77
N LYS A 72 5.27 3.01 -8.58
CA LYS A 72 4.88 4.26 -7.88
C LYS A 72 5.38 4.27 -6.44
N VAL A 73 5.20 3.18 -5.70
CA VAL A 73 5.69 3.05 -4.31
C VAL A 73 7.21 3.22 -4.24
N ASN A 74 7.95 2.50 -5.10
CA ASN A 74 9.40 2.59 -5.12
C ASN A 74 9.90 3.99 -5.53
N ALA A 75 9.21 4.67 -6.46
CA ALA A 75 9.52 6.05 -6.82
C ALA A 75 9.32 7.01 -5.63
N ALA A 76 8.23 6.87 -4.87
CA ALA A 76 7.98 7.67 -3.67
C ALA A 76 9.06 7.46 -2.60
N ILE A 77 9.45 6.21 -2.35
CA ILE A 77 10.53 5.86 -1.40
C ILE A 77 11.85 6.48 -1.84
N ARG A 78 12.23 6.34 -3.12
CA ARG A 78 13.45 6.95 -3.65
C ARG A 78 13.45 8.47 -3.46
N LYS A 79 12.33 9.13 -3.78
CA LYS A 79 12.17 10.58 -3.60
C LYS A 79 12.36 10.98 -2.13
N ALA A 80 11.76 10.26 -1.19
CA ALA A 80 11.89 10.52 0.24
C ALA A 80 13.35 10.36 0.73
N LEU A 81 14.05 9.32 0.28
CA LEU A 81 15.46 9.09 0.63
C LEU A 81 16.39 10.17 0.07
N ILE A 82 16.14 10.64 -1.16
CA ILE A 82 16.92 11.73 -1.78
C ILE A 82 16.70 13.03 -1.00
N ALA A 83 15.44 13.38 -0.70
CA ALA A 83 15.11 14.56 0.09
C ALA A 83 15.77 14.54 1.47
N ARG A 84 15.80 13.37 2.13
CA ARG A 84 16.49 13.22 3.43
C ARG A 84 18.00 13.47 3.31
N LYS A 85 18.65 13.04 2.23
CA LYS A 85 20.09 13.27 2.00
C LYS A 85 20.41 14.74 1.70
N SER A 86 19.58 15.44 0.93
CA SER A 86 19.81 16.86 0.62
C SER A 86 19.66 17.73 1.88
N SER A 87 18.66 17.47 2.73
CA SER A 87 18.50 18.15 4.02
C SER A 87 19.70 17.92 4.94
N LYS A 88 20.26 16.70 4.98
CA LYS A 88 21.49 16.40 5.73
C LYS A 88 22.71 17.18 5.23
N LYS A 89 22.87 17.38 3.91
CA LYS A 89 23.98 18.20 3.38
C LYS A 89 23.90 19.66 3.80
N VAL A 90 22.69 20.22 3.86
CA VAL A 90 22.47 21.61 4.31
C VAL A 90 22.75 21.74 5.81
N ALA A 91 22.21 20.83 6.63
CA ALA A 91 22.46 20.80 8.07
C ALA A 91 23.94 20.56 8.40
N PHE A 92 24.62 19.67 7.68
CA PHE A 92 26.04 19.39 7.85
C PHE A 92 26.91 20.63 7.56
N ARG A 93 26.62 21.35 6.47
CA ARG A 93 27.32 22.61 6.16
C ARG A 93 27.12 23.69 7.22
N ALA A 94 25.95 23.74 7.86
CA ALA A 94 25.69 24.64 8.99
C ALA A 94 26.45 24.20 10.25
N SER A 95 26.54 22.89 10.53
CA SER A 95 27.24 22.36 11.71
C SER A 95 28.77 22.37 11.60
N THR A 96 29.35 22.28 10.40
CA THR A 96 30.81 22.36 10.20
C THR A 96 31.39 23.72 10.65
N ILE A 97 30.55 24.77 10.70
CA ILE A 97 30.94 26.10 11.18
C ILE A 97 31.07 26.13 12.74
N LEU A 98 30.53 25.13 13.48
CA LEU A 98 30.38 25.16 14.95
C LEU A 98 31.31 24.22 15.78
N ARG A 99 32.39 23.68 15.19
CA ARG A 99 33.53 22.94 15.83
C ARG A 99 33.31 21.52 16.41
N SER A 100 34.40 20.75 16.24
CA SER A 100 35.04 19.71 17.10
C SER A 100 34.25 18.55 17.73
N GLU A 101 34.76 17.35 17.46
CA GLU A 101 34.89 16.20 18.38
C GLU A 101 33.68 15.92 19.29
N SER A 102 32.62 15.35 18.70
CA SER A 102 31.73 14.47 19.45
C SER A 102 31.10 13.43 18.53
N GLU A 103 31.41 12.20 18.89
CA GLU A 103 30.94 10.88 18.46
C GLU A 103 29.56 10.82 17.76
N GLU A 104 29.55 10.14 16.60
CA GLU A 104 28.49 9.26 16.05
C GLU A 104 27.00 9.65 16.10
N THR A 105 26.62 10.91 16.31
CA THR A 105 25.19 11.32 16.25
C THR A 105 24.68 11.60 14.81
N SER A 106 25.32 11.02 13.80
CA SER A 106 25.00 11.21 12.37
C SER A 106 23.66 10.59 11.93
N GLY A 107 22.54 11.23 12.29
CA GLY A 107 21.29 11.20 11.55
C GLY A 107 20.62 9.83 11.36
N ARG A 108 20.53 9.03 12.42
CA ARG A 108 19.58 7.90 12.44
C ARG A 108 18.15 8.46 12.30
N PRO A 109 17.32 7.90 11.40
CA PRO A 109 15.92 8.31 11.31
C PRO A 109 15.18 8.00 12.62
N GLY A 110 14.12 8.76 12.90
CA GLY A 110 13.29 8.56 14.09
C GLY A 110 12.58 7.20 14.08
N LYS A 111 11.95 6.87 15.22
CA LYS A 111 11.19 5.63 15.40
C LYS A 111 9.69 5.86 15.21
N VAL A 112 8.95 4.83 14.77
CA VAL A 112 7.50 4.86 14.58
C VAL A 112 6.83 3.79 15.44
N LEU A 113 5.96 4.21 16.36
CA LEU A 113 5.00 3.32 17.00
C LEU A 113 3.78 3.16 16.09
N HIS A 114 3.63 2.01 15.45
CA HIS A 114 2.49 1.70 14.60
C HIS A 114 1.53 0.75 15.31
N ILE A 115 0.25 1.12 15.40
CA ILE A 115 -0.81 0.30 15.99
C ILE A 115 -1.88 0.12 14.91
N ASP A 116 -2.07 -1.10 14.41
CA ASP A 116 -3.11 -1.42 13.44
C ASP A 116 -3.92 -2.65 13.88
N GLY A 117 -5.20 -2.66 13.52
CA GLY A 117 -6.10 -3.79 13.73
C GLY A 117 -6.11 -4.80 12.58
N ASP A 118 -5.34 -4.56 11.52
CA ASP A 118 -5.20 -5.46 10.37
C ASP A 118 -3.73 -5.84 10.15
N GLU A 119 -3.42 -7.13 10.30
CA GLU A 119 -2.07 -7.67 10.18
C GLU A 119 -1.47 -7.52 8.78
N GLU A 120 -2.29 -7.62 7.73
CA GLU A 120 -1.83 -7.52 6.35
C GLU A 120 -1.38 -6.08 6.05
N TYR A 121 -2.18 -5.09 6.46
CA TYR A 121 -1.83 -3.68 6.31
C TYR A 121 -0.64 -3.28 7.18
N LEU A 122 -0.57 -3.78 8.42
CA LEU A 122 0.59 -3.58 9.29
C LEU A 122 1.87 -4.04 8.59
N ASN A 123 1.87 -5.25 8.02
CA ASN A 123 3.02 -5.80 7.30
C ASN A 123 3.41 -4.96 6.07
N VAL A 124 2.44 -4.37 5.36
CA VAL A 124 2.72 -3.44 4.26
C VAL A 124 3.44 -2.17 4.77
N CYS A 125 2.96 -1.59 5.87
CA CYS A 125 3.57 -0.42 6.49
C CYS A 125 5.00 -0.71 6.96
N LEU A 126 5.21 -1.81 7.68
CA LEU A 126 6.53 -2.24 8.17
C LEU A 126 7.54 -2.43 7.03
N LYS A 127 7.13 -3.04 5.90
CA LYS A 127 7.98 -3.14 4.70
C LYS A 127 8.36 -1.76 4.17
N GLY A 128 7.43 -0.80 4.18
CA GLY A 128 7.68 0.58 3.80
C GLY A 128 8.70 1.26 4.72
N TYR A 129 8.52 1.13 6.05
CA TYR A 129 9.43 1.69 7.05
C TYR A 129 10.84 1.12 6.91
N SER A 130 10.97 -0.21 6.78
CA SER A 130 12.25 -0.88 6.55
C SER A 130 12.96 -0.33 5.30
N LYS A 131 12.25 -0.14 4.18
CA LYS A 131 12.83 0.47 2.96
C LYS A 131 13.28 1.92 3.17
N LEU A 132 12.61 2.65 4.07
CA LEU A 132 12.99 4.00 4.49
C LEU A 132 14.04 4.03 5.61
N LYS A 133 14.51 2.85 6.04
CA LYS A 133 15.42 2.64 7.17
C LYS A 133 14.87 3.20 8.50
N ILE A 134 13.56 3.22 8.67
CA ILE A 134 12.85 3.67 9.87
C ILE A 134 12.61 2.45 10.75
N ASP A 135 12.83 2.61 12.06
CA ASP A 135 12.58 1.61 13.10
C ASP A 135 11.20 1.75 13.73
#